data_AF-A0A3N5F4X5-F1
#
_entry.id   AF-A0A3N5F4X5-F1
#
_cell.length_a   1.000
_cell.length_b   1.000
_cell.length_c   1.000
_cell.angle_alpha   90.00
_cell.angle_beta   90.00
_cell.angle_gamma   90.00
#
_symmetry.space_group_name_H-M   'P 1'
#
loop_
_entity.id
_entity.type
_entity.pdbx_description
1 polymer ?
#
loop_
_entity_poly.entity_id
_entity_poly.type
_entity_poly.pdbx_seq_one_letter_code
_entity_poly.pdbx_strand_id
1 'polypeptide(L)'
;MKLLKLLLLLFLISCGTEQISLPRFKQNGYINPELKPFVEEFSKTFNVVVNITVKFDNEPIENYDKNKLEEYQLGVCYNYNIMNLDEVIISYTNWNSFTSNRYNLGRFLITHELTHCVFNYQGHNDDRKIVGELDVPVSIMTSAVTSEEIDFINNNWEYYINNLKGELNYE
;
A
#
# COMPACT_ATOMS: atom_id res chain seq x y z
N MET A 1 -19.84 50.51 21.33
CA MET A 1 -19.82 49.85 20.00
C MET A 1 -18.42 49.41 19.50
N LYS A 2 -17.36 49.39 20.32
CA LYS A 2 -16.03 48.89 19.90
C LYS A 2 -15.67 47.50 20.46
N LEU A 3 -16.25 47.06 21.58
CA LEU A 3 -16.02 45.72 22.14
C LEU A 3 -16.69 44.59 21.34
N LEU A 4 -17.86 44.84 20.76
CA LEU A 4 -18.63 43.81 20.04
C LEU A 4 -17.97 43.40 18.71
N LYS A 5 -17.17 44.30 18.09
CA LYS A 5 -16.41 43.99 16.87
C LYS A 5 -15.11 43.21 17.14
N LEU A 6 -14.57 43.28 18.36
CA LEU A 6 -13.35 42.54 18.72
C LEU A 6 -13.66 41.06 19.04
N LEU A 7 -14.83 40.78 19.60
CA LEU A 7 -15.31 39.41 19.87
C LEU A 7 -15.67 38.62 18.60
N LEU A 8 -16.09 39.30 17.54
CA LEU A 8 -16.42 38.66 16.24
C LEU A 8 -15.18 38.32 15.39
N LEU A 9 -14.01 38.90 15.69
CA LEU A 9 -12.76 38.59 15.00
C LEU A 9 -12.02 37.38 15.58
N LEU A 10 -12.37 36.93 16.79
CA LEU A 10 -11.77 35.75 17.43
C LEU A 10 -12.43 34.43 17.00
N PHE A 11 -13.55 34.47 16.27
CA PHE A 11 -14.22 33.27 15.74
C PHE A 11 -13.75 32.84 14.34
N LEU A 12 -12.78 33.54 13.74
CA LEU A 12 -12.26 33.21 12.39
C LEU A 12 -10.88 32.53 12.41
N ILE A 13 -10.39 32.11 13.58
CA ILE A 13 -9.14 31.34 13.71
C ILE A 13 -9.45 29.97 14.31
N SER A 14 -10.17 29.13 13.54
CA SER A 14 -10.07 27.67 13.62
C SER A 14 -10.89 27.06 12.48
N CYS A 15 -10.39 27.23 11.26
CA CYS A 15 -10.59 26.21 10.22
C CYS A 15 -9.22 25.58 9.96
N GLY A 16 -8.62 25.04 11.02
CA GLY A 16 -7.79 23.87 10.86
C GLY A 16 -8.76 22.74 10.54
N THR A 17 -8.75 22.25 9.30
CA THR A 17 -9.32 20.95 8.99
C THR A 17 -8.52 19.91 9.77
N GLU A 18 -8.86 19.71 11.03
CA GLU A 18 -8.57 18.43 11.68
C GLU A 18 -9.37 17.41 10.87
N GLN A 19 -8.67 16.72 9.96
CA GLN A 19 -9.10 15.41 9.53
C GLN A 19 -9.32 14.63 10.82
N ILE A 20 -10.60 14.48 11.19
CA ILE A 20 -11.01 13.49 12.18
C ILE A 20 -10.62 12.17 11.54
N SER A 21 -9.40 11.72 11.83
CA SER A 21 -9.02 10.35 11.56
C SER A 21 -9.93 9.51 12.45
N LEU A 22 -10.94 8.90 11.84
CA LEU A 22 -11.72 7.88 12.50
C LEU A 22 -10.71 6.89 13.10
N PRO A 23 -10.93 6.41 14.33
CA PRO A 23 -10.02 5.43 14.92
C PRO A 23 -9.91 4.25 13.96
N ARG A 24 -8.72 4.05 13.37
CA ARG A 24 -8.44 2.89 12.53
C ARG A 24 -8.67 1.68 13.41
N PHE A 25 -9.73 0.92 13.15
CA PHE A 25 -9.93 -0.35 13.80
C PHE A 25 -8.74 -1.21 13.39
N LYS A 26 -7.78 -1.40 14.29
CA LYS A 26 -6.65 -2.31 14.09
C LYS A 26 -7.22 -3.72 14.00
N GLN A 27 -7.68 -4.10 12.81
CA GLN A 27 -7.84 -5.51 12.47
C GLN A 27 -6.43 -6.09 12.45
N ASN A 28 -6.20 -7.21 13.15
CA ASN A 28 -4.97 -7.97 12.99
C ASN A 28 -4.99 -8.50 11.55
N GLY A 29 -4.25 -7.87 10.65
CA GLY A 29 -4.22 -8.24 9.25
C GLY A 29 -3.84 -9.71 9.06
N TYR A 30 -4.52 -10.40 8.15
CA TYR A 30 -4.14 -11.76 7.78
C TYR A 30 -2.96 -11.71 6.82
N ILE A 31 -1.89 -12.45 7.08
CA ILE A 31 -0.77 -12.59 6.14
C ILE A 31 -0.74 -14.03 5.66
N ASN A 32 -0.87 -14.21 4.36
CA ASN A 32 -0.69 -15.51 3.73
C ASN A 32 0.68 -16.10 4.07
N PRO A 33 0.77 -17.37 4.51
CA PRO A 33 2.04 -17.98 4.90
C PRO A 33 3.13 -17.98 3.83
N GLU A 34 2.80 -18.08 2.54
CA GLU A 34 3.77 -18.03 1.43
C GLU A 34 4.32 -16.62 1.21
N LEU A 35 3.53 -15.59 1.51
CA LEU A 35 3.91 -14.19 1.37
C LEU A 35 4.62 -13.64 2.63
N LYS A 36 4.43 -14.30 3.77
CA LYS A 36 4.94 -13.87 5.09
C LYS A 36 6.43 -13.54 5.13
N PRO A 37 7.36 -14.31 4.52
CA PRO A 37 8.79 -14.00 4.57
C PRO A 37 9.11 -12.62 3.98
N PHE A 38 8.42 -12.21 2.92
CA PHE A 38 8.63 -10.91 2.27
C PHE A 38 8.07 -9.76 3.12
N VAL A 39 6.95 -9.98 3.81
CA VAL A 39 6.38 -9.02 4.75
C VAL A 39 7.31 -8.82 5.95
N GLU A 40 7.89 -9.91 6.48
CA GLU A 40 8.86 -9.84 7.59
C GLU A 40 10.15 -9.13 7.16
N GLU A 41 10.65 -9.42 5.94
CA GLU A 41 11.80 -8.71 5.38
C GLU A 41 11.53 -7.20 5.26
N PHE A 42 10.37 -6.82 4.74
CA PHE A 42 9.93 -5.42 4.65
C PHE A 42 9.86 -4.77 6.04
N SER A 43 9.16 -5.39 6.98
CA SER A 43 9.03 -4.93 8.37
C SER A 43 10.38 -4.68 9.02
N LYS A 44 11.35 -5.57 8.80
CA LYS A 44 12.71 -5.43 9.32
C LYS A 44 13.49 -4.31 8.63
N THR A 45 13.41 -4.23 7.31
CA THR A 45 14.14 -3.24 6.48
C THR A 45 13.74 -1.81 6.82
N PHE A 46 12.44 -1.61 7.05
CA PHE A 46 11.83 -0.33 7.34
C PHE A 46 11.41 -0.18 8.81
N ASN A 47 11.84 -1.07 9.72
CA ASN A 47 11.50 -1.02 11.15
C ASN A 47 10.03 -0.62 11.44
N VAL A 48 9.08 -1.25 10.74
CA VAL A 48 7.64 -0.97 10.83
C VAL A 48 6.84 -2.22 11.19
N VAL A 49 5.73 -2.02 11.90
CA VAL A 49 4.74 -3.07 12.13
C VAL A 49 3.75 -3.07 10.97
N VAL A 50 3.79 -4.11 10.14
CA VAL A 50 2.79 -4.31 9.10
C VAL A 50 1.53 -4.90 9.74
N ASN A 51 0.45 -4.11 9.76
CA ASN A 51 -0.85 -4.51 10.29
C ASN A 51 -1.94 -4.35 9.24
N ILE A 52 -1.74 -5.01 8.09
CA ILE A 52 -2.65 -5.01 6.94
C ILE A 52 -2.81 -6.45 6.45
N THR A 53 -3.85 -6.73 5.68
CA THR A 53 -4.02 -8.07 5.09
C THR A 53 -3.17 -8.20 3.83
N VAL A 54 -2.42 -9.30 3.70
CA VAL A 54 -1.58 -9.60 2.53
C VAL A 54 -1.93 -11.01 2.05
N LYS A 55 -2.54 -11.13 0.87
CA LYS A 55 -3.08 -12.41 0.38
C LYS A 55 -3.02 -12.57 -1.13
N PHE A 56 -3.35 -13.78 -1.59
CA PHE A 56 -3.63 -14.01 -3.01
C PHE A 56 -5.07 -13.65 -3.38
N ASP A 57 -5.27 -13.30 -4.66
CA ASP A 57 -6.57 -12.95 -5.25
C ASP A 57 -7.57 -14.12 -5.29
N ASN A 58 -7.09 -15.35 -5.26
CA ASN A 58 -7.93 -16.55 -5.18
C ASN A 58 -8.36 -16.92 -3.75
N GLU A 59 -7.91 -16.16 -2.73
CA GLU A 59 -8.24 -16.43 -1.34
C GLU A 59 -9.43 -15.57 -0.87
N PRO A 60 -10.50 -16.21 -0.38
CA PRO A 60 -11.64 -15.48 0.18
C PRO A 60 -11.24 -14.82 1.51
N ILE A 61 -11.85 -13.66 1.81
CA ILE A 61 -11.82 -13.05 3.15
C ILE A 61 -13.24 -13.00 3.69
N GLU A 62 -13.41 -13.26 4.99
CA GLU A 62 -14.68 -13.01 5.68
C GLU A 62 -15.03 -11.51 5.60
N ASN A 63 -16.18 -11.20 5.01
CA ASN A 63 -16.85 -9.89 4.89
C ASN A 63 -16.60 -9.03 3.64
N TYR A 64 -15.81 -9.48 2.66
CA TYR A 64 -15.83 -8.87 1.32
C TYR A 64 -15.27 -9.83 0.28
N ASP A 65 -16.10 -10.18 -0.72
CA ASP A 65 -15.72 -11.06 -1.81
C ASP A 65 -15.77 -10.26 -3.12
N LYS A 66 -14.63 -9.67 -3.50
CA LYS A 66 -14.53 -8.98 -4.78
C LYS A 66 -13.13 -8.79 -5.33
N ASN A 67 -12.22 -9.74 -5.10
CA ASN A 67 -10.81 -9.46 -5.41
C ASN A 67 -10.29 -10.39 -6.49
N LYS A 68 -10.86 -10.31 -7.70
CA LYS A 68 -10.15 -10.78 -8.89
C LYS A 68 -9.38 -9.60 -9.47
N LEU A 69 -8.05 -9.70 -9.40
CA LEU A 69 -7.20 -8.82 -10.17
C LEU A 69 -7.47 -9.05 -11.67
N GLU A 70 -7.32 -8.00 -12.47
CA GLU A 70 -7.34 -8.16 -13.93
C GLU A 70 -6.13 -9.01 -14.35
N GLU A 71 -6.22 -9.75 -15.46
CA GLU A 71 -5.21 -10.76 -15.85
C GLU A 71 -3.77 -10.21 -15.93
N TYR A 72 -3.64 -8.92 -16.28
CA TYR A 72 -2.36 -8.21 -16.41
C TYR A 72 -1.90 -7.53 -15.12
N GLN A 73 -2.58 -7.70 -13.99
CA GLN A 73 -2.18 -7.12 -12.72
C GLN A 73 -1.40 -8.15 -11.91
N LEU A 74 -0.22 -7.76 -11.41
CA LEU A 74 0.65 -8.60 -10.59
C LEU A 74 0.30 -8.46 -9.10
N GLY A 75 0.04 -7.23 -8.67
CA GLY A 75 -0.38 -6.93 -7.31
C GLY A 75 -1.03 -5.55 -7.23
N VAL A 76 -1.74 -5.34 -6.14
CA VAL A 76 -2.48 -4.12 -5.85
C VAL A 76 -2.48 -3.87 -4.34
N CYS A 77 -2.24 -2.63 -3.95
CA CYS A 77 -2.57 -2.11 -2.63
C CYS A 77 -3.94 -1.40 -2.69
N TYR A 78 -4.88 -1.84 -1.87
CA TYR A 78 -6.16 -1.17 -1.63
C TYR A 78 -6.15 -0.47 -0.28
N ASN A 79 -6.62 0.79 -0.27
CA ASN A 79 -6.95 1.51 0.95
C ASN A 79 -8.46 1.75 0.99
N TYR A 80 -9.14 1.00 1.84
CA TYR A 80 -10.57 1.10 2.04
C TYR A 80 -10.86 2.12 3.14
N ASN A 81 -10.84 3.41 2.78
CA ASN A 81 -11.06 4.54 3.70
C ASN A 81 -12.33 4.40 4.58
N ILE A 82 -13.39 3.76 4.08
CA ILE A 82 -14.64 3.58 4.85
C ILE A 82 -14.54 2.44 5.87
N MET A 83 -13.80 1.38 5.55
CA MET A 83 -13.66 0.21 6.40
C MET A 83 -12.42 0.29 7.30
N ASN A 84 -11.60 1.33 7.16
CA ASN A 84 -10.29 1.46 7.80
C ASN A 84 -9.44 0.19 7.58
N LEU A 85 -9.53 -0.37 6.37
CA LEU A 85 -8.88 -1.62 5.98
C LEU A 85 -7.89 -1.32 4.87
N ASP A 86 -6.68 -1.84 5.01
CA ASP A 86 -5.68 -1.85 3.96
C ASP A 86 -5.42 -3.31 3.57
N GLU A 87 -5.38 -3.58 2.27
CA GLU A 87 -5.09 -4.91 1.73
C GLU A 87 -4.04 -4.84 0.62
N VAL A 88 -3.07 -5.75 0.67
CA VAL A 88 -2.23 -6.07 -0.48
C VAL A 88 -2.71 -7.39 -1.07
N ILE A 89 -3.05 -7.36 -2.35
CA ILE A 89 -3.59 -8.50 -3.09
C ILE A 89 -2.62 -8.83 -4.21
N ILE A 90 -2.24 -10.10 -4.29
CA ILE A 90 -1.28 -10.62 -5.26
C ILE A 90 -1.98 -11.59 -6.20
N SER A 91 -1.67 -11.50 -7.49
CA SER A 91 -2.22 -12.43 -8.48
C SER A 91 -1.64 -13.83 -8.27
N TYR A 92 -2.48 -14.80 -7.90
CA TYR A 92 -2.04 -16.19 -7.72
C TYR A 92 -1.55 -16.81 -9.02
N THR A 93 -2.21 -16.50 -10.14
CA THR A 93 -1.84 -17.03 -11.45
C THR A 93 -0.46 -16.53 -11.87
N ASN A 94 -0.23 -15.21 -11.78
CA ASN A 94 1.05 -14.63 -12.13
C ASN A 94 2.14 -15.08 -11.15
N TRP A 95 1.88 -15.10 -9.85
CA TRP A 95 2.79 -15.66 -8.86
C TRP A 95 3.31 -17.06 -9.23
N ASN A 96 2.40 -17.91 -9.72
CA ASN A 96 2.74 -19.27 -10.09
C ASN A 96 3.44 -19.41 -11.44
N SER A 97 3.27 -18.47 -12.37
CA SER A 97 3.98 -18.49 -13.66
C SER A 97 5.48 -18.19 -13.54
N PHE A 98 5.92 -17.47 -12.51
CA PHE A 98 7.34 -17.11 -12.31
C PHE A 98 8.10 -18.12 -11.46
N THR A 99 8.18 -19.39 -11.87
CA THR A 99 8.78 -20.46 -11.05
C THR A 99 10.28 -20.33 -10.79
N SER A 100 11.06 -19.87 -11.79
CA SER A 100 12.52 -19.74 -11.68
C SER A 100 12.99 -18.48 -10.95
N ASN A 101 12.11 -17.49 -10.77
CA ASN A 101 12.46 -16.18 -10.19
C ASN A 101 11.45 -15.71 -9.13
N ARG A 102 10.68 -16.65 -8.58
CA ARG A 102 9.55 -16.36 -7.67
C ARG A 102 9.97 -15.53 -6.46
N TYR A 103 11.12 -15.86 -5.87
CA TYR A 103 11.63 -15.14 -4.70
C TYR A 103 11.88 -13.66 -5.02
N ASN A 104 12.61 -13.40 -6.09
CA ASN A 104 12.99 -12.07 -6.54
C ASN A 104 11.78 -11.23 -6.95
N LEU A 105 10.83 -11.83 -7.67
CA LEU A 105 9.55 -11.20 -7.96
C LEU A 105 8.79 -10.91 -6.67
N GLY A 106 8.65 -11.88 -5.78
CA GLY A 106 7.90 -11.69 -4.54
C GLY A 106 8.51 -10.63 -3.65
N ARG A 107 9.83 -10.60 -3.54
CA ARG A 107 10.56 -9.57 -2.80
C ARG A 107 10.27 -8.17 -3.34
N PHE A 108 10.36 -7.99 -4.66
CA PHE A 108 10.09 -6.71 -5.31
C PHE A 108 8.61 -6.32 -5.22
N LEU A 109 7.72 -7.20 -5.65
CA LEU A 109 6.28 -6.98 -5.71
C LEU A 109 5.69 -6.67 -4.33
N ILE A 110 6.00 -7.49 -3.32
CA ILE A 110 5.48 -7.28 -1.96
C ILE A 110 6.04 -5.97 -1.38
N THR A 111 7.34 -5.67 -1.59
CA THR A 111 7.92 -4.41 -1.13
C THR A 111 7.26 -3.20 -1.80
N HIS A 112 6.98 -3.28 -3.10
CA HIS A 112 6.29 -2.23 -3.85
C HIS A 112 4.90 -1.96 -3.28
N GLU A 113 4.04 -2.97 -3.19
CA GLU A 113 2.66 -2.79 -2.72
C GLU A 113 2.60 -2.41 -1.23
N LEU A 114 3.47 -2.97 -0.39
CA LEU A 114 3.57 -2.60 1.02
C LEU A 114 4.02 -1.16 1.21
N THR A 115 4.92 -0.64 0.38
CA THR A 115 5.34 0.77 0.44
C THR A 115 4.12 1.68 0.27
N HIS A 116 3.27 1.39 -0.72
CA HIS A 116 2.05 2.15 -0.96
C HIS A 116 1.08 2.07 0.24
N CYS A 117 0.80 0.87 0.75
CA CYS A 117 -0.17 0.68 1.84
C CYS A 117 0.33 1.17 3.21
N VAL A 118 1.59 0.88 3.57
CA VAL A 118 2.12 1.17 4.91
C VAL A 118 2.48 2.63 5.08
N PHE A 119 3.07 3.25 4.06
CA PHE A 119 3.49 4.65 4.11
C PHE A 119 2.48 5.61 3.51
N ASN A 120 1.35 5.12 2.98
CA ASN A 120 0.45 5.91 2.14
C ASN A 120 1.22 6.65 1.02
N TYR A 121 2.28 6.00 0.54
CA TYR A 121 3.13 6.53 -0.51
C TYR A 121 2.37 6.45 -1.82
N GLN A 122 2.31 7.54 -2.60
CA GLN A 122 1.57 7.55 -3.87
C GLN A 122 2.50 7.33 -5.07
N GLY A 123 3.81 7.55 -4.92
CA GLY A 123 4.80 7.34 -5.97
C GLY A 123 4.36 7.87 -7.34
N HIS A 124 4.61 7.07 -8.38
CA HIS A 124 4.34 7.35 -9.80
C HIS A 124 2.85 7.30 -10.22
N ASN A 125 1.91 7.19 -9.29
CA ASN A 125 0.47 7.19 -9.58
C ASN A 125 -0.09 8.63 -9.51
N ASP A 126 0.48 9.55 -10.29
CA ASP A 126 0.10 10.97 -10.26
C ASP A 126 -1.37 11.23 -10.65
N ASP A 127 -2.05 10.28 -11.31
CA ASP A 127 -3.38 10.50 -11.89
C ASP A 127 -4.55 9.75 -11.21
N ARG A 128 -4.30 8.96 -10.15
CA ARG A 128 -5.36 8.14 -9.51
C ARG A 128 -5.83 8.70 -8.16
N LYS A 129 -6.17 9.99 -8.15
CA LYS A 129 -7.05 10.57 -7.13
C LYS A 129 -8.48 10.61 -7.64
N ILE A 130 -9.19 9.49 -7.59
CA ILE A 130 -10.65 9.56 -7.58
C ILE A 130 -11.08 9.81 -6.14
N VAL A 131 -10.95 11.07 -5.71
CA VAL A 131 -11.50 11.55 -4.44
C VAL A 131 -13.02 11.44 -4.55
N GLY A 132 -13.60 10.43 -3.91
CA GLY A 132 -15.07 10.27 -3.80
C GLY A 132 -15.61 8.89 -4.16
N GLU A 133 -14.80 7.97 -4.72
CA GLU A 133 -15.20 6.59 -4.97
C GLU A 133 -14.67 5.65 -3.87
N LEU A 134 -15.51 4.68 -3.51
CA LEU A 134 -15.21 3.61 -2.56
C LEU A 134 -14.27 2.61 -3.25
N ASP A 135 -13.37 1.99 -2.50
CA ASP A 135 -12.58 0.82 -2.93
C ASP A 135 -11.57 1.08 -4.06
N VAL A 136 -10.90 2.24 -4.06
CA VAL A 136 -9.92 2.59 -5.10
C VAL A 136 -8.53 2.02 -4.77
N PRO A 137 -7.85 1.35 -5.72
CA PRO A 137 -6.47 0.91 -5.53
C PRO A 137 -5.52 2.10 -5.43
N VAL A 138 -4.66 2.09 -4.40
CA VAL A 138 -3.59 3.07 -4.18
C VAL A 138 -2.42 2.82 -5.14
N SER A 139 -2.17 1.56 -5.46
CA SER A 139 -1.24 1.14 -6.51
C SER A 139 -1.75 -0.06 -7.26
N ILE A 140 -1.40 -0.13 -8.54
CA ILE A 140 -1.58 -1.33 -9.35
C ILE A 140 -0.26 -1.58 -10.05
N MET A 141 0.45 -2.62 -9.64
CA MET A 141 1.57 -3.13 -10.39
C MET A 141 1.07 -4.02 -11.51
N THR A 142 1.35 -3.66 -12.75
CA THR A 142 0.95 -4.44 -13.93
C THR A 142 2.09 -5.33 -14.41
N SER A 143 1.75 -6.33 -15.22
CA SER A 143 2.63 -7.32 -15.82
C SER A 143 3.58 -6.73 -16.87
N ALA A 144 3.65 -5.40 -16.98
CA ALA A 144 4.65 -4.71 -17.80
C ALA A 144 6.07 -4.91 -17.26
N VAL A 145 6.23 -5.35 -16.01
CA VAL A 145 7.55 -5.66 -15.44
C VAL A 145 8.06 -6.98 -16.00
N THR A 146 9.16 -6.90 -16.72
CA THR A 146 9.86 -8.03 -17.34
C THR A 146 10.71 -8.79 -16.33
N SER A 147 11.03 -10.06 -16.63
CA SER A 147 11.97 -10.85 -15.82
C SER A 147 13.35 -10.18 -15.71
N GLU A 148 13.79 -9.48 -16.76
CA GLU A 148 15.08 -8.77 -16.77
C GLU A 148 15.09 -7.59 -15.79
N GLU A 149 13.99 -6.82 -15.71
CA GLU A 149 13.85 -5.74 -14.74
C GLU A 149 13.84 -6.28 -13.31
N ILE A 150 13.14 -7.40 -13.07
CA ILE A 150 13.13 -8.07 -11.76
C ILE A 150 14.55 -8.50 -11.36
N ASP A 151 15.28 -9.13 -12.28
CA ASP A 151 16.67 -9.55 -12.02
C ASP A 151 17.59 -8.36 -11.77
N PHE A 152 17.45 -7.29 -12.56
CA PHE A 152 18.20 -6.06 -12.38
C PHE A 152 17.96 -5.47 -10.99
N ILE A 153 16.70 -5.33 -10.56
CA ILE A 153 16.34 -4.78 -9.25
C ILE A 153 16.92 -5.65 -8.14
N ASN A 154 16.81 -6.98 -8.26
CA ASN A 154 17.30 -7.88 -7.22
C ASN A 154 18.83 -7.89 -7.12
N ASN A 155 19.54 -7.81 -8.24
CA ASN A 155 21.00 -7.67 -8.26
C ASN A 155 21.47 -6.31 -7.70
N ASN A 156 20.57 -5.33 -7.64
CA ASN A 156 20.83 -3.99 -7.12
C ASN A 156 19.94 -3.66 -5.90
N TRP A 157 19.57 -4.67 -5.11
CA TRP A 157 18.55 -4.52 -4.07
C TRP A 157 18.86 -3.44 -3.03
N GLU A 158 20.10 -3.38 -2.55
CA GLU A 158 20.49 -2.37 -1.56
C GLU A 158 20.35 -0.95 -2.11
N TYR A 159 20.71 -0.76 -3.38
CA TYR A 159 20.53 0.52 -4.07
C TYR A 159 19.05 0.87 -4.19
N TYR A 160 18.21 -0.08 -4.60
CA TYR A 160 16.76 0.09 -4.67
C TYR A 160 16.16 0.49 -3.31
N ILE A 161 16.50 -0.22 -2.23
CA ILE A 161 16.01 0.09 -0.89
C ILE A 161 16.48 1.46 -0.40
N ASN A 162 17.74 1.82 -0.62
CA ASN A 162 18.26 3.12 -0.19
C ASN A 162 17.59 4.28 -0.93
N ASN A 163 17.33 4.13 -2.23
CA ASN A 163 16.55 5.10 -2.99
C ASN A 163 15.13 5.22 -2.44
N LEU A 164 14.47 4.09 -2.19
CA LEU A 164 13.09 4.07 -1.67
C LEU A 164 13.01 4.72 -0.29
N LYS A 165 13.97 4.45 0.60
CA LYS A 165 14.10 5.15 1.89
C LYS A 165 14.25 6.66 1.72
N GLY A 166 15.08 7.09 0.78
CA GLY A 166 15.25 8.51 0.43
C GLY A 166 13.93 9.16 -0.03
N GLU A 167 13.18 8.51 -0.91
CA GLU A 167 11.88 9.00 -1.39
C GLU A 167 10.84 9.10 -0.26
N LEU A 168 10.87 8.15 0.68
CA LEU A 168 10.00 8.14 1.85
C LEU A 168 10.42 9.11 2.96
N ASN A 169 11.57 9.78 2.84
CA ASN A 169 12.24 10.50 3.93
C ASN A 169 12.40 9.62 5.19
N TYR A 170 12.75 8.35 4.98
CA TYR A 170 12.88 7.33 6.01
C TYR A 170 14.37 7.06 6.31
N GLU A 171 14.81 7.31 7.56
CA GLU A 171 16.20 7.07 8.02
C GLU A 171 16.41 5.62 8.51
#